data_AF-A0A521R7R8-F1
#
_entry.id   AF-A0A521R7R8-F1
#
_cell.length_a   1.000
_cell.length_b   1.000
_cell.length_c   1.000
_cell.angle_alpha   90.00
_cell.angle_beta   90.00
_cell.angle_gamma   90.00
#
_symmetry.space_group_name_H-M   'P 1'
#
loop_
_entity.id
_entity.type
_entity.pdbx_description
1 polymer ?
#
loop_
_entity_poly.entity_id
_entity_poly.type
_entity_poly.pdbx_seq_one_letter_code
_entity_poly.pdbx_strand_id
1 'polypeptide(L)'
;MAKYHQGWAKGFKKTPRVQEGEWYDSGWELQYMRELELDPMVKSWTRHHGLRIPYRKWWGSNGYYEPDFLIEIEGGQKEIREVKGT
;
A
#
# COMPACT_ATOMS: atom_id res chain seq x y z
N MET A 1 -23.79 4.91 9.54
CA MET A 1 -22.58 4.74 10.37
C MET A 1 -22.19 3.27 10.33
N ALA A 2 -21.31 2.87 9.40
CA ALA A 2 -20.85 1.47 9.35
C ALA A 2 -19.91 1.22 10.52
N LYS A 3 -20.25 0.26 11.38
CA LYS A 3 -19.40 -0.20 12.49
C LYS A 3 -18.33 -1.12 11.90
N TYR A 4 -17.11 -0.64 11.79
CA TYR A 4 -15.98 -1.45 11.34
C TYR A 4 -15.50 -2.34 12.50
N HIS A 5 -15.73 -3.65 12.38
CA HIS A 5 -15.23 -4.64 13.32
C HIS A 5 -13.70 -4.77 13.16
N GLN A 6 -12.94 -4.27 14.14
CA GLN A 6 -11.47 -4.29 14.19
C GLN A 6 -10.85 -5.69 14.45
N GLY A 7 -11.49 -6.77 14.02
CA GLY A 7 -11.11 -8.12 14.44
C GLY A 7 -10.37 -9.00 13.42
N TRP A 8 -10.59 -8.85 12.12
CA TRP A 8 -10.28 -9.93 11.16
C TRP A 8 -9.92 -9.42 9.75
N ALA A 9 -9.09 -8.39 9.64
CA ALA A 9 -8.68 -7.90 8.34
C ALA A 9 -7.24 -8.27 8.02
N LYS A 10 -6.88 -9.54 8.25
CA LYS A 10 -5.69 -10.14 7.67
C LYS A 10 -6.10 -11.08 6.56
N GLY A 11 -5.47 -11.00 5.40
CA GLY A 11 -5.80 -11.88 4.31
C GLY A 11 -5.04 -11.58 3.03
N PHE A 12 -5.41 -12.31 1.98
CA PHE A 12 -4.78 -12.23 0.67
C PHE A 12 -5.81 -11.82 -0.37
N LYS A 13 -5.43 -10.93 -1.28
CA LYS A 13 -6.31 -10.39 -2.32
C LYS A 13 -5.67 -10.50 -3.70
N LYS A 14 -6.38 -11.19 -4.62
CA LYS A 14 -6.01 -11.25 -6.04
C LYS A 14 -6.80 -10.24 -6.85
N THR A 15 -6.16 -9.66 -7.86
CA THR A 15 -6.76 -8.67 -8.74
C THR A 15 -5.95 -8.54 -10.02
N PRO A 16 -6.54 -8.16 -11.17
CA PRO A 16 -5.79 -7.98 -12.41
C PRO A 16 -4.73 -6.87 -12.35
N ARG A 17 -4.86 -5.91 -11.42
CA ARG A 17 -3.92 -4.79 -11.25
C ARG A 17 -2.67 -5.15 -10.45
N VAL A 18 -2.56 -6.39 -9.96
CA VAL A 18 -1.41 -6.91 -9.20
C VAL A 18 -1.05 -8.31 -9.70
N GLN A 19 0.24 -8.56 -9.92
CA GLN A 19 0.71 -9.76 -10.64
C GLN A 19 0.41 -11.08 -9.93
N GLU A 20 0.63 -11.17 -8.62
CA GLU A 20 0.48 -12.42 -7.86
C GLU A 20 -0.66 -12.37 -6.83
N GLY A 21 -1.16 -11.16 -6.54
CA GLY A 21 -2.02 -10.84 -5.40
C GLY A 21 -1.22 -10.30 -4.22
N GLU A 22 -1.91 -9.69 -3.25
CA GLU A 22 -1.30 -8.89 -2.20
C GLU A 22 -1.90 -9.22 -0.83
N TRP A 23 -1.04 -9.23 0.20
CA TRP A 23 -1.47 -9.38 1.58
C TRP A 23 -1.96 -8.06 2.16
N TYR A 24 -2.93 -8.17 3.07
CA TYR A 24 -3.34 -7.09 3.95
C TYR A 24 -3.38 -7.54 5.39
N ASP A 25 -3.04 -6.62 6.29
CA ASP A 25 -2.94 -6.76 7.73
C ASP A 25 -4.02 -5.96 8.48
N SER A 26 -4.69 -5.03 7.79
CA SER A 26 -5.78 -4.25 8.36
C SER A 26 -6.95 -4.00 7.39
N GLY A 27 -8.09 -3.61 7.97
CA GLY A 27 -9.30 -3.30 7.20
C GLY A 27 -9.12 -2.03 6.37
N TRP A 28 -8.31 -1.10 6.87
CA TRP A 28 -7.93 0.13 6.16
C TRP A 28 -7.09 -0.17 4.92
N GLU A 29 -6.13 -1.07 5.02
CA GLU A 29 -5.34 -1.51 3.87
C GLU A 29 -6.23 -2.21 2.83
N LEU A 30 -7.11 -3.13 3.26
CA LEU A 30 -8.05 -3.77 2.35
C LEU A 30 -8.97 -2.76 1.64
N GLN A 31 -9.43 -1.75 2.38
CA GLN A 31 -10.22 -0.66 1.80
C GLN A 31 -9.40 0.12 0.77
N TYR A 32 -8.18 0.53 1.11
CA TYR A 32 -7.33 1.29 0.20
C TYR A 32 -6.99 0.50 -1.07
N MET A 33 -6.71 -0.79 -0.95
CA MET A 33 -6.52 -1.69 -2.10
C MET A 33 -7.76 -1.71 -3.01
N ARG A 34 -8.99 -1.65 -2.45
CA ARG A 34 -10.22 -1.56 -3.24
C ARG A 34 -10.35 -0.20 -3.93
N GLU A 35 -9.96 0.88 -3.27
CA GLU A 35 -9.98 2.23 -3.87
C GLU A 35 -9.03 2.31 -5.06
N LEU A 36 -7.81 1.78 -4.93
CA LEU A 36 -6.83 1.70 -6.03
C LEU A 36 -7.33 0.87 -7.23
N GLU A 37 -8.15 -0.15 -6.99
CA GLU A 37 -8.74 -0.95 -8.06
C GLU A 37 -9.87 -0.26 -8.80
N LEU A 38 -10.57 0.65 -8.13
CA LEU A 38 -11.69 1.41 -8.70
C LEU A 38 -11.19 2.65 -9.45
N ASP A 39 -9.97 3.12 -9.16
CA ASP A 39 -9.38 4.26 -9.84
C ASP A 39 -8.98 3.90 -11.29
N PRO A 40 -9.55 4.55 -12.31
CA PRO A 40 -9.20 4.29 -13.71
C PRO A 40 -7.78 4.78 -14.07
N MET A 41 -7.17 5.65 -13.27
CA MET A 41 -5.80 6.14 -13.50
C MET A 41 -4.74 5.22 -12.91
N VAL A 42 -5.10 4.28 -12.03
CA VAL A 42 -4.12 3.37 -11.42
C VAL A 42 -3.87 2.18 -12.34
N LYS A 43 -2.73 2.14 -13.04
CA LYS A 43 -2.40 1.02 -13.91
C LYS A 43 -2.07 -0.25 -13.13
N SER A 44 -1.22 -0.13 -12.11
CA SER A 44 -0.86 -1.23 -11.21
C SER A 44 -0.47 -0.71 -9.83
N TRP A 45 -0.47 -1.58 -8.84
CA TRP A 45 0.03 -1.25 -7.51
C TRP A 45 0.64 -2.48 -6.84
N THR A 46 1.48 -2.26 -5.84
CA THR A 46 2.04 -3.35 -5.03
C THR A 46 2.43 -2.84 -3.65
N ARG A 47 2.35 -3.72 -2.66
CA ARG A 47 2.92 -3.50 -1.32
C ARG A 47 4.28 -4.17 -1.17
N HIS A 48 4.49 -5.28 -1.88
CA HIS A 48 5.74 -6.02 -1.86
C HIS A 48 6.71 -5.51 -2.94
N HIS A 49 6.98 -4.20 -2.95
CA HIS A 49 7.89 -3.57 -3.92
C HIS A 49 9.37 -3.68 -3.57
N GLY A 50 9.72 -4.04 -2.32
CA GLY A 50 11.10 -4.13 -1.86
C GLY A 50 11.84 -2.78 -1.72
N LEU A 51 11.20 -1.65 -2.06
CA LEU A 51 11.75 -0.31 -1.82
C LEU A 51 12.07 -0.09 -0.35
N ARG A 52 13.31 0.32 -0.10
CA ARG A 52 13.83 0.65 1.23
C ARG A 52 14.65 1.94 1.13
N ILE A 53 14.05 3.04 1.57
CA ILE A 53 14.59 4.39 1.37
C ILE A 53 15.46 4.75 2.59
N PRO A 54 16.79 4.89 2.41
CA PRO A 54 17.66 5.24 3.51
C PRO A 54 17.44 6.70 3.94
N TYR A 55 17.52 6.96 5.24
CA TYR A 55 17.52 8.31 5.78
C TYR A 55 18.48 8.42 6.97
N ARG A 56 18.90 9.64 7.27
CA ARG A 56 19.74 9.94 8.44
C ARG A 56 18.87 10.42 9.58
N LYS A 57 18.95 9.74 10.72
CA LYS A 57 18.25 10.13 11.94
C LYS A 57 18.94 11.36 12.55
N TRP A 58 18.19 12.17 13.29
CA TRP A 58 18.71 13.42 13.85
C TRP A 58 19.89 13.20 14.82
N TRP A 59 19.97 12.05 15.49
CA TRP A 59 21.10 11.66 16.37
C TRP A 59 22.26 10.97 15.64
N GLY A 60 22.28 11.00 14.30
CA GLY A 60 23.44 10.59 13.50
C GLY A 60 23.45 9.15 12.99
N SER A 61 22.55 8.27 13.46
CA SER A 61 22.45 6.90 12.93
C SER A 61 21.68 6.82 11.61
N ASN A 62 21.89 5.77 10.82
CA ASN A 62 21.09 5.48 9.62
C ASN A 62 19.76 4.80 9.99
N GLY A 63 18.72 5.09 9.23
CA GLY A 63 17.43 4.42 9.25
C GLY A 63 16.97 4.09 7.85
N TYR A 64 15.90 3.31 7.78
CA TYR A 64 15.24 2.97 6.53
C TYR A 64 13.74 3.17 6.68
N TYR A 65 13.14 3.72 5.63
CA TYR A 65 11.71 3.86 5.47
C TYR A 65 11.25 2.92 4.36
N GLU A 66 10.25 2.10 4.66
CA GLU A 66 9.64 1.17 3.73
C GLU A 66 8.21 1.65 3.51
N PRO A 67 7.90 2.15 2.30
CA PRO A 67 6.57 2.62 2.02
C PRO A 67 5.50 1.52 2.07
N ASP A 68 4.25 1.93 2.31
CA ASP A 68 3.12 0.99 2.35
C ASP A 68 2.71 0.50 0.94
N PHE A 69 2.68 1.42 -0.05
CA PHE A 69 2.28 1.13 -1.43
C PHE A 69 3.17 1.85 -2.46
N LEU A 70 3.46 1.13 -3.55
CA LEU A 70 3.99 1.68 -4.80
C LEU A 70 2.90 1.55 -5.87
N ILE A 71 2.55 2.67 -6.48
CA ILE A 71 1.48 2.76 -7.47
C ILE A 71 2.07 3.23 -8.79
N GLU A 72 1.70 2.58 -9.89
CA GLU A 72 1.95 3.06 -11.24
C GLU A 72 0.65 3.66 -11.79
N ILE A 73 0.72 4.92 -12.20
CA ILE A 73 -0.37 5.66 -12.81
C ILE A 73 -0.27 5.50 -14.34
N GLU A 74 -1.41 5.57 -15.02
CA GLU A 74 -1.48 5.67 -16.47
C GLU A 74 -0.55 6.79 -16.98
N GLY A 75 0.25 6.49 -18.01
CA GLY A 75 1.34 7.36 -18.46
C GLY A 75 2.70 7.08 -17.82
N GLY A 76 2.79 6.14 -16.88
CA GLY A 76 4.06 5.57 -16.39
C GLY A 76 4.67 6.27 -15.17
N GLN A 77 3.99 7.28 -14.61
CA GLN A 77 4.39 7.90 -13.35
C GLN A 77 4.24 6.89 -12.20
N LYS A 78 5.21 6.88 -11.27
CA LYS A 78 5.16 6.04 -10.07
C LYS A 78 5.06 6.90 -8.81
N GLU A 79 4.18 6.50 -7.90
CA GLU A 79 3.91 7.20 -6.66
C GLU A 79 4.08 6.28 -5.45
N ILE A 80 4.64 6.85 -4.38
CA ILE A 80 4.71 6.22 -3.07
C ILE A 80 3.53 6.73 -2.23
N ARG A 81 2.75 5.82 -1.62
CA ARG A 81 1.62 6.17 -0.75
C ARG A 81 1.74 5.47 0.60
N GLU A 82 1.51 6.25 1.65
CA GLU A 82 1.37 5.79 3.03
C GLU A 82 -0.09 5.73 3.43
N VAL A 83 -0.48 4.66 4.11
CA VAL A 83 -1.81 4.51 4.69
C VAL A 83 -1.65 4.41 6.20
N LYS A 84 -2.30 5.33 6.93
CA LYS A 84 -2.33 5.27 8.39
C LYS A 84 -3.76 5.03 8.84
N GLY A 85 -3.95 4.01 9.67
CA GLY A 85 -5.21 3.84 10.39
C GLY A 85 -5.37 4.95 11.44
N THR A 86 -6.60 5.43 11.60
CA THR A 86 -6.98 6.31 12.71
C THR A 86 -7.16 5.56 14.01
#